data_AF-A0A519FIA0-F1
#
_entry.id   AF-A0A519FIA0-F1
#
_cell.length_a   1.000
_cell.length_b   1.000
_cell.length_c   1.000
_cell.angle_alpha   90.00
_cell.angle_beta   90.00
_cell.angle_gamma   90.00
#
_symmetry.space_group_name_H-M   'P 1'
#
loop_
_entity.id
_entity.type
_entity.pdbx_description
1 polymer ?
#
loop_
_entity_poly.entity_id
_entity_poly.type
_entity_poly.pdbx_seq_one_letter_code
_entity_poly.pdbx_strand_id
1 'polypeptide(L)' 'LLTLRDEAFGQRHFITADPNGVLIDIVKPIPPSAEFAAQYAASALPGG' A
#
# COMPACT_ATOMS: atom_id res chain seq x y z
N LEU A 1 2.51 13.36 8.68
CA LEU A 1 2.35 11.95 9.12
C LEU A 1 1.00 11.46 8.64
N LEU A 2 0.92 10.19 8.26
CA LEU A 2 -0.29 9.56 7.73
C LEU A 2 -0.65 8.38 8.60
N THR A 3 -1.90 8.32 9.08
CA THR A 3 -2.40 7.17 9.83
C THR A 3 -2.58 5.96 8.92
N LEU A 4 -2.48 4.77 9.51
CA LEU A 4 -2.69 3.48 8.83
C LEU A 4 -4.02 3.46 8.10
N ARG A 5 -3.98 3.14 6.81
CA ARG A 5 -5.16 3.02 5.95
C ARG A 5 -4.92 1.98 4.87
N ASP A 6 -6.03 1.49 4.35
CA ASP A 6 -6.08 0.61 3.18
C ASP A 6 -6.54 1.43 1.98
N GLU A 7 -5.91 1.21 0.83
CA GLU A 7 -6.25 1.85 -0.43
C GLU A 7 -6.76 0.81 -1.42
N ALA A 8 -7.83 1.16 -2.14
CA ALA A 8 -8.56 0.24 -3.01
C ALA A 8 -7.70 -0.36 -4.14
N PHE A 9 -6.60 0.28 -4.50
CA PHE A 9 -5.67 -0.23 -5.51
C PHE A 9 -4.68 -1.27 -4.97
N GLY A 10 -4.78 -1.68 -3.70
CA GLY A 10 -4.06 -2.86 -3.19
C GLY A 10 -2.85 -2.57 -2.32
N GLN A 11 -2.93 -1.54 -1.47
CA GLN A 11 -1.90 -1.33 -0.45
C GLN A 11 -2.48 -0.87 0.89
N ARG A 12 -1.79 -1.26 1.96
CA ARG A 12 -1.98 -0.75 3.31
C ARG A 12 -0.73 0.02 3.69
N HIS A 13 -0.88 1.29 4.06
CA HIS A 13 0.29 2.09 4.40
C HIS A 13 0.05 3.11 5.51
N PHE A 14 1.14 3.58 6.08
CA PHE A 14 1.20 4.71 7.00
C PHE A 14 2.53 5.43 6.82
N ILE A 15 2.56 6.72 7.19
CA ILE A 15 3.76 7.55 7.06
C ILE A 15 4.17 8.03 8.44
N THR A 16 5.39 7.67 8.82
CA THR A 16 6.08 8.18 10.02
C THR A 16 7.24 9.11 9.64
N ALA A 17 7.91 9.69 10.63
CA ALA A 17 9.15 10.45 10.43
C ALA A 17 10.26 9.94 11.36
N ASP A 18 11.50 10.01 10.89
CA ASP A 18 12.68 9.82 11.76
C ASP A 18 12.95 11.06 12.63
N PRO A 19 13.92 11.02 13.56
CA PRO A 19 14.27 12.18 14.40
C PRO A 19 14.77 13.41 13.63
N ASN A 20 15.24 13.24 12.39
CA ASN A 20 15.69 14.33 11.52
C ASN A 20 14.55 14.90 10.65
N GLY A 21 13.34 14.35 10.75
CA GLY A 21 12.16 14.77 9.98
C GLY A 21 12.04 14.11 8.60
N VAL A 22 12.84 13.08 8.28
CA VAL A 22 12.71 12.32 7.03
C VAL A 22 11.43 11.50 7.07
N LEU A 23 10.57 11.67 6.07
CA LEU A 23 9.32 10.91 5.94
C LEU A 23 9.61 9.48 5.47
N ILE A 24 9.08 8.51 6.21
CA ILE A 24 9.19 7.08 5.90
C ILE A 24 7.78 6.56 5.65
N ASP A 25 7.52 6.12 4.42
CA ASP A 25 6.28 5.44 4.05
C ASP A 25 6.47 3.92 4.15
N ILE A 26 5.67 3.28 5.01
CA ILE A 26 5.68 1.83 5.20
C ILE A 26 4.48 1.25 4.48
N VAL A 27 4.72 0.56 3.37
CA VAL A 27 3.69 0.01 2.49
C VAL A 27 3.70 -1.51 2.54
N LYS A 28 2.53 -2.10 2.80
CA LYS A 28 2.27 -3.53 2.65
C LYS A 28 1.30 -3.76 1.48
N PRO A 29 1.67 -4.50 0.43
CA PRO A 29 0.72 -4.93 -0.59
C PRO A 29 -0.42 -5.75 0.03
N ILE A 30 -1.65 -5.45 -0.37
CA ILE A 30 -2.88 -6.19 -0.02
C ILE A 30 -3.67 -6.44 -1.32
N PRO A 31 -4.60 -7.40 -1.37
CA PRO A 31 -5.41 -7.58 -2.56
C PRO A 31 -6.12 -6.27 -2.95
N PRO A 32 -6.07 -5.84 -4.23
CA PRO A 32 -6.84 -4.70 -4.70
C PRO A 32 -8.34 -5.02 -4.64
N SER A 33 -9.16 -3.98 -4.61
CA SER A 33 -10.60 -4.13 -4.80
C SER A 33 -10.90 -4.63 -6.22
N ALA A 34 -12.11 -5.13 -6.43
CA ALA A 34 -12.52 -5.70 -7.72
C ALA A 34 -12.37 -4.70 -8.88
N GLU A 35 -12.62 -3.41 -8.62
CA GLU A 35 -12.49 -2.32 -9.59
C GLU A 35 -11.05 -2.13 -10.08
N PHE A 36 -10.06 -2.38 -9.21
CA PHE A 36 -8.64 -2.20 -9.53
C PHE A 36 -7.93 -3.50 -9.93
N ALA A 37 -8.45 -4.66 -9.52
CA ALA A 37 -7.80 -5.95 -9.78
C ALA A 37 -7.52 -6.22 -11.26
N ALA A 38 -8.40 -5.80 -12.17
CA ALA A 38 -8.24 -5.99 -13.61
C ALA A 38 -7.08 -5.21 -14.23
N GLN A 39 -6.50 -4.24 -13.50
CA GLN A 39 -5.37 -3.42 -13.96
C GLN A 39 -4.01 -4.05 -13.65
N TYR A 40 -3.99 -5.10 -12.82
CA TYR A 40 -2.76 -5.80 -12.42
C TYR A 40 -2.54 -7.05 -13.26
N ALA A 41 -1.29 -7.31 -13.60
CA ALA A 41 -0.88 -8.64 -14.04
C ALA A 41 -1.09 -9.64 -12.89
N ALA A 42 -1.50 -10.87 -13.20
CA ALA A 42 -1.73 -11.90 -12.18
C ALA A 42 -0.50 -12.10 -11.27
N SER A 43 0.71 -12.07 -11.83
CA SER A 43 1.97 -12.21 -11.10
C SER A 43 2.31 -11.03 -10.17
N ALA A 44 1.58 -9.91 -10.28
CA ALA A 44 1.75 -8.74 -9.41
C ALA A 44 0.80 -8.76 -8.21
N LEU A 45 -0.15 -9.70 -8.16
CA LEU A 45 -1.08 -9.82 -7.04
C LEU A 45 -0.38 -10.45 -5.82
N PRO A 46 -0.68 -9.99 -4.60
CA PRO A 46 -0.14 -10.60 -3.39
C PRO A 46 -0.60 -12.05 -3.25
N GLY A 47 0.31 -12.95 -2.90
CA GLY A 47 0.00 -14.37 -2.64
C GLY A 47 0.41 -15.34 -3.74
N GLY A 48 0.78 -14.83 -4.93
CA GLY A 48 1.21 -15.65 -6.08
C GLY A 48 0.05 -16.17 -6.91
#